data_AF-A0A6I3XJZ9-F1
#
_entry.id   AF-A0A6I3XJZ9-F1
#
_cell.length_a   1.000
_cell.length_b   1.000
_cell.length_c   1.000
_cell.angle_alpha   90.00
_cell.angle_beta   90.00
_cell.angle_gamma   90.00
#
_symmetry.space_group_name_H-M   'P 1'
#
loop_
_entity.id
_entity.type
_entity.pdbx_description
1 polymer ?
#
loop_
_entity_poly.entity_id
_entity_poly.type
_entity_poly.pdbx_seq_one_letter_code
_entity_poly.pdbx_strand_id
1 'polypeptide(L)' 'MTVFAMPVFDATVIYDGKELFKGKGAAGMWAEKLASELGTGITVEKIGTGWALCGNVDGADRQWGIHGQRLKRLD' A
#
# COMPACT_ATOMS: atom_id res chain seq x y z
N MET A 1 -8.50 -15.66 1.08
CA MET A 1 -7.26 -15.21 1.77
C MET A 1 -7.18 -13.72 1.55
N THR A 2 -7.07 -12.92 2.61
CA THR A 2 -7.14 -11.45 2.49
C THR A 2 -5.87 -10.90 1.85
N VAL A 3 -5.98 -9.77 1.14
CA VAL A 3 -4.81 -9.09 0.54
C VAL A 3 -3.73 -8.76 1.57
N PHE A 4 -4.13 -8.48 2.82
CA PHE A 4 -3.22 -8.21 3.95
C PHE A 4 -2.38 -9.44 4.36
N ALA A 5 -2.88 -10.64 4.10
CA ALA A 5 -2.17 -11.89 4.37
C ALA A 5 -1.35 -12.40 3.18
N MET A 6 -1.35 -11.69 2.04
CA MET A 6 -0.50 -12.03 0.90
C MET A 6 0.92 -11.51 1.10
N PRO A 7 1.96 -12.30 0.77
CA PRO A 7 3.34 -11.81 0.78
C PRO A 7 3.56 -10.81 -0.36
N VAL A 8 4.21 -9.69 -0.05
CA VAL A 8 4.70 -8.69 -0.99
C VAL A 8 6.15 -9.04 -1.33
N PHE A 9 6.40 -9.40 -2.59
CA PHE A 9 7.74 -9.73 -3.10
C PHE A 9 8.36 -8.60 -3.94
N ASP A 10 7.67 -7.47 -4.05
CA ASP A 10 8.13 -6.30 -4.78
C ASP A 10 9.30 -5.61 -4.05
N ALA A 11 10.11 -4.88 -4.81
CA ALA A 11 11.18 -4.07 -4.22
C ALA A 11 10.60 -2.94 -3.35
N THR A 12 11.17 -2.75 -2.16
CA THR A 12 10.75 -1.72 -1.19
C THR A 12 11.84 -0.68 -0.96
N VAL A 13 11.44 0.47 -0.40
CA VAL A 13 12.34 1.50 0.11
C VAL A 13 11.88 1.91 1.50
N ILE A 14 12.83 2.23 2.38
CA ILE A 14 12.52 2.80 3.69
C ILE A 14 12.66 4.31 3.60
N TYR A 15 11.60 5.04 3.95
CA TYR A 15 11.59 6.49 4.04
C TYR A 15 10.90 6.91 5.33
N ASP A 16 11.58 7.69 6.17
CA ASP A 16 11.04 8.17 7.45
C ASP A 16 10.45 7.05 8.33
N GLY A 17 11.16 5.92 8.43
CA GLY A 17 10.72 4.73 9.17
C GLY A 17 9.58 3.93 8.53
N LYS A 18 9.01 4.39 7.41
CA LYS A 18 7.96 3.72 6.65
C LYS A 18 8.58 2.89 5.53
N GLU A 19 8.22 1.62 5.45
CA GLU A 19 8.59 0.78 4.31
C GLU A 19 7.50 0.94 3.22
N LEU A 20 7.92 1.36 2.04
CA LEU A 20 7.07 1.77 0.92
C LEU A 20 7.44 0.98 -0.33
N PHE A 21 6.52 0.96 -1.31
CA PHE A 21 6.82 0.38 -2.61
C PHE A 21 7.89 1.22 -3.32
N LYS A 22 8.92 0.58 -3.88
CA LYS A 22 9.95 1.27 -4.67
C LYS A 22 9.41 1.75 -6.02
N GLY A 23 8.53 0.97 -6.64
CA GLY A 23 7.98 1.23 -7.97
C GLY A 23 6.49 1.56 -7.95
N LYS A 24 6.10 2.60 -8.71
CA LYS A 24 4.68 2.98 -8.90
C LYS A 24 3.84 1.84 -9.50
N GLY A 25 4.40 1.09 -10.45
CA GLY A 25 3.69 -0.03 -11.09
C GLY A 25 3.36 -1.16 -10.12
N ALA A 26 4.34 -1.54 -9.28
CA ALA A 26 4.13 -2.50 -8.20
C ALA A 26 3.05 -2.02 -7.23
N ALA A 27 3.16 -0.77 -6.76
CA ALA A 27 2.13 -0.16 -5.91
C ALA A 27 0.74 -0.16 -6.59
N GLY A 28 0.66 0.11 -7.88
CA GLY A 28 -0.60 0.08 -8.64
C GLY A 28 -1.28 -1.29 -8.63
N MET A 29 -0.53 -2.37 -8.88
CA MET A 29 -1.08 -3.73 -8.80
C MET A 29 -1.61 -4.07 -7.40
N TRP A 30 -0.97 -3.57 -6.35
CA TRP A 30 -1.44 -3.75 -4.98
C TRP A 30 -2.63 -2.85 -4.64
N ALA A 31 -2.70 -1.64 -5.21
CA ALA A 31 -3.87 -0.76 -5.10
C ALA A 31 -5.13 -1.43 -5.66
N GLU A 32 -5.04 -2.03 -6.84
CA GLU A 32 -6.16 -2.74 -7.48
C GLU A 32 -6.66 -3.92 -6.63
N LYS A 33 -5.75 -4.71 -6.08
CA LYS A 33 -6.09 -5.82 -5.17
C LYS A 33 -6.75 -5.32 -3.89
N LEU A 34 -6.19 -4.27 -3.28
CA LEU A 34 -6.74 -3.67 -2.07
C LEU A 34 -8.11 -3.03 -2.31
N ALA A 35 -8.29 -2.36 -3.45
CA ALA A 35 -9.57 -1.78 -3.85
C ALA A 35 -10.65 -2.86 -4.00
N SER A 36 -10.29 -3.99 -4.60
CA SER A 36 -11.19 -5.13 -4.78
C SER A 36 -11.59 -5.77 -3.44
N GLU A 37 -10.66 -5.84 -2.49
CA GLU A 37 -10.92 -6.36 -1.13
C GLU A 37 -11.81 -5.42 -0.30
N LEU A 38 -11.54 -4.11 -0.36
CA LEU A 38 -12.22 -3.11 0.47
C LEU A 38 -13.49 -2.55 -0.16
N GLY A 39 -13.73 -2.79 -1.44
CA GLY A 39 -14.88 -2.25 -2.17
C GLY A 39 -14.84 -0.72 -2.35
N THR A 40 -13.65 -0.10 -2.22
CA THR A 40 -13.45 1.35 -2.34
C THR A 40 -12.28 1.67 -3.27
N GLY A 41 -12.25 2.88 -3.81
CA GLY A 41 -11.17 3.34 -4.66
C GLY A 41 -9.86 3.49 -3.86
N ILE A 42 -8.82 2.79 -4.30
CA ILE A 42 -7.46 2.93 -3.79
C ILE A 42 -6.57 3.51 -4.88
N THR A 43 -5.88 4.59 -4.55
CA THR A 43 -4.90 5.26 -5.39
C THR A 43 -3.49 4.99 -4.89
N VAL A 44 -2.50 5.46 -5.66
CA VAL A 44 -1.09 5.35 -5.30
C VAL A 44 -0.52 6.76 -5.21
N GLU A 45 0.08 7.09 -4.07
CA GLU A 45 0.68 8.40 -3.81
C GLU A 45 2.17 8.29 -3.50
N LYS A 46 2.92 9.29 -3.96
CA LYS A 46 4.37 9.33 -3.74
C LYS A 46 4.65 9.92 -2.37
N ILE A 47 5.41 9.19 -1.54
CA ILE A 47 5.87 9.65 -0.23
C ILE A 47 7.40 9.56 -0.22
N GLY A 48 8.05 10.73 -0.28
CA GLY A 48 9.51 10.81 -0.39
C GLY A 48 10.06 10.08 -1.62
N THR A 49 10.82 9.03 -1.38
CA THR A 49 11.44 8.18 -2.42
C THR A 49 10.61 6.95 -2.79
N GLY A 50 9.49 6.70 -2.11
CA GLY A 50 8.64 5.54 -2.30
C GLY A 50 7.19 5.88 -2.65
N TRP A 51 6.37 4.84 -2.71
CA TRP A 51 4.95 4.92 -3.02
C TRP A 51 4.13 4.18 -1.96
N ALA A 52 3.03 4.80 -1.55
CA ALA A 52 2.03 4.24 -0.64
C ALA A 52 0.70 4.05 -1.37
N LEU A 53 -0.12 3.14 -0.87
CA LEU A 53 -1.52 3.03 -1.25
C LEU A 53 -2.31 4.02 -0.40
N CYS A 54 -3.23 4.76 -1.00
CA CYS A 54 -4.07 5.73 -0.32
C CYS A 54 -5.54 5.49 -0.70
N GLY A 55 -6.46 5.69 0.24
CA GLY A 55 -7.88 5.57 -0.06
C GLY A 55 -8.75 5.92 1.13
N ASN A 56 -10.00 6.25 0.85
CA ASN A 56 -10.99 6.52 1.88
C ASN A 56 -11.74 5.24 2.23
N VAL A 57 -11.67 4.82 3.50
CA VAL A 57 -12.34 3.64 4.04
C VAL A 57 -13.19 4.08 5.21
N ASP A 58 -14.49 3.83 5.15
CA ASP A 58 -15.46 4.21 6.18
C ASP A 58 -15.41 5.72 6.56
N GLY A 59 -15.16 6.59 5.58
CA GLY A 59 -15.09 8.04 5.78
C GLY A 59 -13.74 8.56 6.29
N ALA A 60 -12.75 7.69 6.50
CA ALA A 60 -11.40 8.08 6.94
C ALA A 60 -10.36 7.81 5.85
N ASP A 61 -9.47 8.77 5.64
CA ASP A 61 -8.32 8.58 4.76
C ASP A 61 -7.33 7.62 5.41
N ARG A 62 -6.98 6.57 4.68
CA ARG A 62 -6.07 5.52 5.12
C ARG A 62 -4.92 5.41 4.14
N GLN A 63 -3.75 5.13 4.70
CA GLN A 63 -2.54 4.85 3.93
C GLN A 63 -2.00 3.47 4.28
N TRP A 64 -1.50 2.77 3.28
CA TRP A 64 -0.84 1.49 3.44
C TRP A 64 0.52 1.48 2.76
N GLY A 65 1.47 0.85 3.44
CA GLY A 65 2.79 0.52 2.94
C GLY A 65 3.06 -0.94 3.22
N ILE A 66 4.33 -1.27 3.41
CA ILE A 66 4.79 -2.63 3.62
C ILE A 66 5.35 -2.72 5.03
N HIS A 67 5.22 -3.89 5.64
CA HIS A 67 5.92 -4.23 6.87
C HIS A 67 6.13 -5.73 6.92
N GLY A 68 7.40 -6.15 6.93
CA GLY A 68 7.73 -7.58 6.97
C GLY A 68 7.14 -8.35 5.80
N GLN A 69 7.28 -7.80 4.59
CA GLN A 69 6.75 -8.36 3.34
C GLN A 69 5.22 -8.50 3.31
N ARG A 70 4.49 -7.64 4.03
CA ARG A 70 3.02 -7.64 4.03
C ARG A 70 2.48 -6.24 3.94
N LEU A 71 1.30 -6.10 3.37
CA LEU A 71 0.61 -4.82 3.36
C LEU A 71 0.17 -4.45 4.78
N LYS A 72 0.54 -3.26 5.24
CA LYS A 72 0.19 -2.75 6.57
C LYS A 72 -0.21 -1.28 6.48
N ARG A 73 -1.18 -0.88 7.31
CA ARG A 73 -1.51 0.53 7.50
C ARG A 73 -0.31 1.31 8.04
N LEU A 74 -0.11 2.53 7.55
CA LEU A 74 0.95 3.46 7.97
C LEU A 74 0.49 4.44 9.06
N ASP A 75 -0.80 4.41 9.43
CA ASP A 75 -1.36 5.04 10.64
C ASP A 75 -0.82 4.40 11.92
#